data_AF-A0A812YHE3-F1
#
_entry.id   AF-A0A812YHE3-F1
#
_cell.length_a   1.000
_cell.length_b   1.000
_cell.length_c   1.000
_cell.angle_alpha   90.00
_cell.angle_beta   90.00
_cell.angle_gamma   90.00
#
_symmetry.space_group_name_H-M   'P 1'
#
loop_
_entity.id
_entity.type
_entity.pdbx_description
1 polymer ?
#
loop_
_entity_poly.entity_id
_entity_poly.type
_entity_poly.pdbx_seq_one_letter_code
_entity_poly.pdbx_strand_id
1 'polypeptide(L)'
;MLLFLSLARTVDGLLWQLHVSLSNLGSIQQTTLVKFASNGDAILSCCEAERTACSGCAQVAGSNCIHCAGGFRKGPHGCIACRDIPGFMDPSGHSCADYVAHGICQDGSKSLSDFSAKIDARVAMAEYKYNGLSAVEACCACGGGLQTSTPFTYSANLQSFVLGAPMKDQPHPRTASSYRVAGVLEGSGCDLHSIGLRFNAETGEISGTPTAEEPMEVDCVIQAVQDESKGLIENSSVKISLQHFSYAGKILSFPTESPYLPRTSNGTYSNWRVACTPHTPWLTIDQHTGALTSSSIGASRPRPDKHLGVASLLLPRYPMLLFAVSRCTTGRQT
;
A
#
# COMPACT_ATOMS: atom_id res chain seq x y z
N MET A 1 -28.24 -39.91 40.72
CA MET A 1 -29.42 -40.36 39.94
C MET A 1 -30.18 -39.10 39.52
N LEU A 2 -30.54 -38.98 38.24
CA LEU A 2 -31.12 -37.81 37.50
C LEU A 2 -30.04 -36.84 36.95
N LEU A 3 -29.56 -37.08 35.72
CA LEU A 3 -30.06 -36.60 34.41
C LEU A 3 -29.96 -35.07 34.25
N PHE A 4 -28.87 -34.61 33.64
CA PHE A 4 -28.82 -33.33 32.92
C PHE A 4 -28.66 -33.63 31.43
N LEU A 5 -29.66 -33.22 30.65
CA LEU A 5 -29.71 -33.35 29.20
C LEU A 5 -28.71 -32.39 28.53
N SER A 6 -28.02 -32.96 27.56
CA SER A 6 -27.20 -32.30 26.54
C SER A 6 -28.06 -31.44 25.60
N LEU A 7 -27.64 -30.20 25.37
CA LEU A 7 -28.10 -29.35 24.28
C LEU A 7 -26.87 -28.97 23.44
N ALA A 8 -26.48 -29.87 22.54
CA ALA A 8 -25.56 -29.57 21.46
C ALA A 8 -26.33 -28.83 20.36
N ARG A 9 -26.08 -27.52 20.21
CA ARG A 9 -26.46 -26.78 19.00
C ARG A 9 -25.34 -26.91 17.99
N THR A 10 -25.67 -27.53 16.86
CA THR A 10 -24.91 -27.55 15.62
C THR A 10 -24.71 -26.12 15.11
N VAL A 11 -23.45 -25.70 14.99
CA VAL A 11 -23.06 -24.49 14.26
C VAL A 11 -22.61 -24.97 12.89
N ASP A 12 -23.51 -24.91 11.91
CA ASP A 12 -23.17 -25.15 10.51
C ASP A 12 -22.29 -24.01 10.00
N GLY A 13 -21.06 -24.36 9.67
CA GLY A 13 -20.06 -23.44 9.12
C GLY A 13 -20.40 -23.05 7.68
N LEU A 14 -20.87 -21.82 7.50
CA LEU A 14 -20.84 -21.13 6.22
C LEU A 14 -19.39 -20.72 5.91
N LEU A 15 -18.66 -21.58 5.21
CA LEU A 15 -17.45 -21.19 4.47
C LEU A 15 -17.88 -20.27 3.32
N TRP A 16 -17.67 -18.97 3.49
CA TRP A 16 -17.77 -18.00 2.40
C TRP A 16 -16.59 -18.16 1.45
N GLN A 17 -16.84 -18.77 0.29
CA GLN A 17 -15.92 -18.74 -0.84
C GLN A 17 -16.01 -17.37 -1.52
N LEU A 18 -15.08 -16.47 -1.18
CA LEU A 18 -14.82 -15.25 -1.94
C LEU A 18 -14.19 -15.63 -3.29
N HIS A 19 -15.02 -15.78 -4.31
CA HIS A 19 -14.58 -15.84 -5.71
C HIS A 19 -14.19 -14.43 -6.17
N VAL A 20 -12.97 -13.99 -5.84
CA VAL A 20 -12.36 -12.83 -6.48
C VAL A 20 -11.90 -13.27 -7.87
N SER A 21 -12.54 -12.76 -8.91
CA SER A 21 -12.14 -13.01 -10.30
C SER A 21 -10.78 -12.34 -10.55
N LEU A 22 -9.71 -13.13 -10.52
CA LEU A 22 -8.30 -12.69 -10.66
C LEU A 22 -7.91 -12.32 -12.11
N SER A 23 -8.84 -12.34 -13.07
CA SER A 23 -8.56 -12.15 -14.50
C SER A 23 -8.22 -10.71 -14.93
N ASN A 24 -8.15 -9.74 -13.99
CA ASN A 24 -7.84 -8.34 -14.29
C ASN A 24 -6.62 -7.75 -13.55
N LEU A 25 -5.76 -8.58 -12.95
CA LEU A 25 -4.51 -8.15 -12.28
C LEU A 25 -3.39 -7.64 -13.23
N GLY A 26 -3.72 -7.37 -14.50
CA GLY A 26 -2.74 -7.11 -15.55
C GLY A 26 -2.17 -5.69 -15.62
N SER A 27 -2.66 -4.74 -14.82
CA SER A 27 -2.07 -3.41 -14.75
C SER A 27 -1.69 -3.08 -13.32
N ILE A 28 -0.39 -2.92 -13.09
CA ILE A 28 0.25 -2.45 -11.84
C ILE A 28 -0.26 -1.04 -11.46
N GLN A 29 -1.12 -0.44 -12.28
CA GLN A 29 -1.69 0.88 -12.10
C GLN A 29 -3.07 0.86 -11.45
N GLN A 30 -3.48 -0.19 -10.74
CA GLN A 30 -4.72 -0.16 -9.96
C GLN A 30 -4.43 -0.23 -8.46
N THR A 31 -5.01 0.70 -7.71
CA THR A 31 -5.10 0.63 -6.26
C THR A 31 -6.46 0.05 -5.88
N THR A 32 -6.46 -0.86 -4.92
CA THR A 32 -7.71 -1.41 -4.37
C THR A 32 -8.30 -0.41 -3.39
N LEU A 33 -9.54 0.01 -3.63
CA LEU A 33 -10.35 0.75 -2.67
C LEU A 33 -11.17 -0.24 -1.84
N VAL A 34 -11.27 0.02 -0.55
CA VAL A 34 -12.03 -0.80 0.39
C VAL A 34 -13.13 0.05 1.01
N LYS A 35 -14.38 -0.38 0.84
CA LYS A 35 -15.55 0.22 1.50
C LYS A 35 -16.20 -0.83 2.39
N PHE A 36 -16.42 -0.51 3.67
CA PHE A 36 -17.17 -1.39 4.56
C PHE A 36 -18.66 -1.08 4.48
N ALA A 37 -19.48 -2.10 4.21
CA ALA A 37 -20.93 -2.01 4.25
C ALA A 37 -21.44 -2.00 5.71
N SER A 38 -22.69 -1.60 5.91
CA SER A 38 -23.29 -1.51 7.26
C SER A 38 -23.39 -2.85 7.99
N ASN A 39 -23.33 -3.97 7.26
CA ASN A 39 -23.28 -5.32 7.81
C ASN A 39 -21.85 -5.79 8.15
N GLY A 40 -20.83 -4.95 7.93
CA GLY A 40 -19.43 -5.27 8.17
C GLY A 40 -18.68 -5.83 6.98
N ASP A 41 -19.36 -6.12 5.85
CA ASP A 41 -18.71 -6.70 4.68
C ASP A 41 -17.78 -5.69 3.98
N ALA A 42 -16.62 -6.16 3.55
CA ALA A 42 -15.69 -5.37 2.74
C ALA A 42 -16.05 -5.47 1.25
N ILE A 43 -16.45 -4.34 0.67
CA ILE A 43 -16.66 -4.18 -0.77
C ILE A 43 -15.34 -3.66 -1.37
N LEU A 44 -14.72 -4.48 -2.22
CA LEU A 44 -13.50 -4.12 -2.95
C LEU A 44 -13.87 -3.50 -4.30
N SER A 45 -13.21 -2.40 -4.63
CA SER A 45 -13.24 -1.82 -5.98
C SER A 45 -11.84 -1.41 -6.41
N CYS A 46 -11.62 -1.19 -7.70
CA CYS A 46 -10.32 -0.78 -8.22
C CYS A 46 -10.37 0.67 -8.69
N CYS A 47 -9.24 1.36 -8.57
CA CYS A 47 -9.08 2.74 -9.02
C CYS A 47 -7.69 2.92 -9.62
N GLU A 48 -7.58 3.69 -10.70
CA GLU A 48 -6.29 3.92 -11.37
C GLU A 48 -5.33 4.64 -10.42
N ALA A 49 -4.24 3.99 -10.03
CA ALA A 49 -3.26 4.47 -9.06
C ALA A 49 -2.64 5.83 -9.43
N GLU A 50 -2.62 6.19 -10.72
CA GLU A 50 -2.18 7.51 -11.19
C GLU A 50 -3.13 8.65 -10.79
N ARG A 51 -4.40 8.35 -10.49
CA ARG A 51 -5.37 9.36 -10.07
C ARG A 51 -5.19 9.66 -8.59
N THR A 52 -4.90 10.92 -8.27
CA THR A 52 -4.84 11.43 -6.89
C THR A 52 -6.11 11.16 -6.10
N ALA A 53 -7.27 11.15 -6.78
CA ALA A 53 -8.55 10.83 -6.17
C ALA A 53 -8.66 9.40 -5.61
N CYS A 54 -7.80 8.46 -6.01
CA CYS A 54 -7.79 7.12 -5.43
C CYS A 54 -7.04 7.08 -4.09
N SER A 55 -6.18 8.05 -3.82
CA SER A 55 -5.29 8.06 -2.66
C SER A 55 -6.07 8.31 -1.37
N GLY A 56 -6.14 7.30 -0.50
CA GLY A 56 -6.91 7.34 0.74
C GLY A 56 -8.43 7.30 0.54
N CYS A 57 -8.89 6.93 -0.66
CA CYS A 57 -10.31 6.92 -0.99
C CYS A 57 -10.95 5.54 -0.74
N ALA A 58 -12.19 5.53 -0.25
CA ALA A 58 -13.02 4.33 -0.16
C ALA A 58 -13.96 4.19 -1.37
N GLN A 59 -14.35 5.31 -1.98
CA GLN A 59 -15.25 5.30 -3.13
C GLN A 59 -15.01 6.50 -4.05
N VAL A 60 -14.82 6.21 -5.33
CA VAL A 60 -14.58 7.20 -6.38
C VAL A 60 -15.78 7.29 -7.32
N ALA A 61 -16.11 8.51 -7.75
CA ALA A 61 -17.06 8.77 -8.83
C ALA A 61 -16.38 9.68 -9.87
N GLY A 62 -16.11 9.14 -11.06
CA GLY A 62 -15.37 9.84 -12.11
C GLY A 62 -13.92 10.10 -11.70
N SER A 63 -13.53 11.37 -11.60
CA SER A 63 -12.21 11.83 -11.19
C SER A 63 -12.13 12.26 -9.72
N ASN A 64 -13.22 12.12 -8.95
CA ASN A 64 -13.32 12.66 -7.59
C ASN A 64 -13.54 11.55 -6.57
N CYS A 65 -12.85 11.66 -5.44
CA CYS A 65 -13.17 10.85 -4.28
C CYS A 65 -14.47 11.37 -3.64
N ILE A 66 -15.48 10.51 -3.55
CA ILE A 66 -16.76 10.85 -2.91
C ILE A 66 -16.77 10.47 -1.43
N HIS A 67 -16.07 9.38 -1.06
CA HIS A 67 -15.89 8.98 0.34
C HIS A 67 -14.45 8.58 0.61
N CYS A 68 -13.84 9.19 1.63
CA CYS A 68 -12.52 8.80 2.09
C CYS A 68 -12.59 7.48 2.88
N ALA A 69 -11.49 6.73 2.88
CA ALA A 69 -11.36 5.57 3.74
C ALA A 69 -11.29 6.00 5.22
N GLY A 70 -11.60 5.07 6.14
CA GLY A 70 -11.45 5.32 7.57
C GLY A 70 -10.03 5.78 7.92
N GLY A 71 -9.91 6.78 8.79
CA GLY A 71 -8.62 7.43 9.09
C GLY A 71 -8.17 8.46 8.05
N PHE A 72 -9.04 8.80 7.09
CA PHE A 72 -8.81 9.88 6.15
C PHE A 72 -10.01 10.82 6.12
N ARG A 73 -9.75 12.09 5.78
CA ARG A 73 -10.79 13.08 5.49
C ARG A 73 -10.59 13.74 4.14
N LYS A 74 -11.66 14.33 3.62
CA LYS A 74 -11.61 15.08 2.37
C LYS A 74 -10.78 16.36 2.56
N GLY A 75 -9.78 16.53 1.71
CA GLY A 75 -8.94 17.72 1.59
C GLY A 75 -9.04 18.34 0.19
N PRO A 76 -8.30 19.44 -0.07
CA PRO A 76 -8.34 20.14 -1.35
C PRO A 76 -7.86 19.27 -2.54
N HIS A 77 -6.94 18.34 -2.30
CA HIS A 77 -6.27 17.54 -3.33
C HIS A 77 -6.53 16.04 -3.23
N GLY A 78 -7.50 15.61 -2.41
CA GLY A 78 -7.78 14.20 -2.17
C GLY A 78 -8.04 13.91 -0.70
N CYS A 79 -7.88 12.66 -0.30
CA CYS A 79 -8.05 12.25 1.09
C CYS A 79 -6.74 12.40 1.87
N ILE A 80 -6.78 13.07 3.03
CA ILE A 80 -5.64 13.33 3.90
C ILE A 80 -5.77 12.48 5.15
N ALA A 81 -4.69 11.80 5.54
CA ALA A 81 -4.67 11.01 6.77
C ALA A 81 -4.94 11.89 8.00
N CYS A 82 -5.68 11.35 8.93
CA CYS A 82 -6.12 12.07 10.12
C CYS A 82 -6.47 11.08 11.22
N ARG A 83 -6.45 11.55 12.47
CA ARG A 83 -6.82 10.69 13.60
C ARG A 83 -7.45 11.51 14.70
N ASP A 84 -8.55 11.01 15.26
CA ASP A 84 -9.14 11.57 16.48
C ASP A 84 -8.14 11.54 17.65
N ILE A 85 -8.30 12.44 18.62
CA ILE A 85 -7.50 12.42 19.85
C ILE A 85 -7.88 11.19 20.68
N PRO A 86 -6.95 10.26 20.97
CA PRO A 86 -7.26 9.06 21.73
C PRO A 86 -7.80 9.39 23.13
N GLY A 87 -8.90 8.74 23.52
CA GLY A 87 -9.50 8.90 24.84
C GLY A 87 -10.31 10.18 25.03
N PHE A 88 -10.55 10.96 23.97
CA PHE A 88 -11.48 12.08 24.04
C PHE A 88 -12.88 11.61 24.47
N MET A 89 -13.41 12.27 25.50
CA MET A 89 -14.79 12.21 25.92
C MET A 89 -15.22 13.64 26.28
N ASP A 90 -16.43 14.01 25.90
CA ASP A 90 -17.01 15.28 26.30
C ASP A 90 -17.57 15.23 27.74
N PRO A 91 -18.08 16.35 28.30
CA PRO A 91 -18.64 16.36 29.65
C PRO A 91 -19.83 15.43 29.89
N SER A 92 -20.52 14.99 28.84
CA SER A 92 -21.63 14.01 28.89
C SER A 92 -21.15 12.57 28.72
N GLY A 93 -19.84 12.35 28.49
CA GLY A 93 -19.26 11.03 28.25
C GLY A 93 -19.36 10.56 26.80
N HIS A 94 -19.66 11.44 25.84
CA HIS A 94 -19.65 11.07 24.43
C HIS A 94 -18.24 11.13 23.85
N SER A 95 -17.84 10.04 23.22
CA SER A 95 -16.59 9.86 22.49
C SER A 95 -16.72 10.33 21.03
N CYS A 96 -15.59 10.44 20.31
CA CYS A 96 -15.61 10.76 18.88
C CYS A 96 -16.50 9.82 18.04
N ALA A 97 -16.57 8.54 18.43
CA ALA A 97 -17.42 7.56 17.75
C ALA A 97 -18.91 7.88 17.92
N ASP A 98 -19.32 8.36 19.09
CA ASP A 98 -20.71 8.74 19.36
C ASP A 98 -21.13 9.95 18.52
N TYR A 99 -20.23 10.92 18.34
CA TYR A 99 -20.47 12.06 17.47
C TYR A 99 -20.67 11.67 15.99
N VAL A 100 -19.93 10.66 15.50
CA VAL A 100 -20.12 10.11 14.15
C VAL A 100 -21.43 9.32 14.08
N ALA A 101 -21.72 8.46 15.07
CA ALA A 101 -22.93 7.65 15.13
C ALA A 101 -24.21 8.49 15.16
N HIS A 102 -24.16 9.66 15.82
CA HIS A 102 -25.26 10.62 15.85
C HIS A 102 -25.37 11.50 14.59
N GLY A 103 -24.45 11.36 13.63
CA GLY A 103 -24.40 12.18 12.42
C GLY A 103 -24.02 13.64 12.68
N ILE A 104 -23.45 13.94 13.84
CA ILE A 104 -23.00 15.30 14.20
C ILE A 104 -21.70 15.62 13.47
N CYS A 105 -20.87 14.60 13.23
CA CYS A 105 -19.56 14.72 12.64
C CYS A 105 -19.43 13.80 11.43
N GLN A 106 -19.15 14.34 10.25
CA GLN A 106 -18.98 13.55 9.03
C GLN A 106 -18.02 14.21 8.02
N ASP A 107 -17.06 13.44 7.49
CA ASP A 107 -16.16 13.83 6.40
C ASP A 107 -15.46 15.21 6.59
N GLY A 108 -15.03 15.50 7.82
CA GLY A 108 -14.38 16.75 8.21
C GLY A 108 -15.33 17.91 8.46
N SER A 109 -16.64 17.66 8.41
CA SER A 109 -17.68 18.65 8.64
C SER A 109 -18.46 18.36 9.93
N LYS A 110 -19.11 19.41 10.45
CA LYS A 110 -19.92 19.37 11.67
C LYS A 110 -21.36 19.81 11.36
N SER A 111 -22.34 19.10 11.88
CA SER A 111 -23.76 19.47 11.84
C SER A 111 -24.16 20.11 13.18
N LEU A 112 -24.19 21.44 13.21
CA LEU A 112 -24.52 22.20 14.41
C LEU A 112 -25.98 22.01 14.84
N SER A 113 -26.90 21.87 13.88
CA SER A 113 -28.31 21.61 14.15
C SER A 113 -28.53 20.26 14.82
N ASP A 114 -27.79 19.23 14.38
CA ASP A 114 -27.86 17.91 15.00
C ASP A 114 -27.26 17.90 16.41
N PHE A 115 -26.18 18.66 16.65
CA PHE A 115 -25.58 18.78 17.98
C PHE A 115 -26.60 19.29 19.01
N SER A 116 -27.26 20.41 18.71
CA SER A 116 -28.24 21.00 19.63
C SER A 116 -29.46 20.11 19.86
N ALA A 117 -29.86 19.31 18.86
CA ALA A 117 -31.00 18.42 18.97
C ALA A 117 -30.69 17.12 19.75
N LYS A 118 -29.44 16.62 19.68
CA LYS A 118 -29.08 15.27 20.15
C LYS A 118 -28.19 15.24 21.39
N ILE A 119 -27.43 16.31 21.67
CA ILE A 119 -26.45 16.35 22.77
C ILE A 119 -26.83 17.44 23.78
N ASP A 120 -26.67 18.72 23.41
CA ASP A 120 -27.02 19.83 24.30
C ASP A 120 -27.51 21.05 23.49
N ALA A 121 -28.76 21.45 23.75
CA ALA A 121 -29.39 22.58 23.09
C ALA A 121 -28.91 23.95 23.59
N ARG A 122 -28.19 24.02 24.72
CA ARG A 122 -27.88 25.27 25.43
C ARG A 122 -26.47 25.78 25.19
N VAL A 123 -25.56 24.95 24.69
CA VAL A 123 -24.14 25.27 24.54
C VAL A 123 -23.72 25.06 23.09
N ALA A 124 -22.83 25.91 22.57
CA ALA A 124 -22.25 25.68 21.25
C ALA A 124 -21.25 24.51 21.30
N MET A 125 -21.22 23.66 20.28
CA MET A 125 -20.30 22.51 20.21
C MET A 125 -18.82 22.87 20.41
N ALA A 126 -18.42 24.08 20.00
CA ALA A 126 -17.04 24.58 20.19
C ALA A 126 -16.73 24.97 21.65
N GLU A 127 -17.74 25.32 22.43
CA GLU A 127 -17.62 25.68 23.85
C GLU A 127 -17.85 24.46 24.75
N TYR A 128 -18.43 23.39 24.20
CA TYR A 128 -18.64 22.12 24.88
C TYR A 128 -17.32 21.35 25.02
N LYS A 129 -16.49 21.83 25.96
CA LYS A 129 -15.11 21.39 26.15
C LYS A 129 -14.96 20.50 27.39
N TYR A 130 -14.14 19.46 27.26
CA TYR A 130 -13.62 18.66 28.37
C TYR A 130 -12.09 18.67 28.30
N ASN A 131 -11.43 18.95 29.43
CA ASN A 131 -9.97 19.17 29.48
C ASN A 131 -9.47 20.20 28.44
N GLY A 132 -10.27 21.25 28.17
CA GLY A 132 -9.93 22.32 27.22
C GLY A 132 -10.15 21.97 25.75
N LEU A 133 -10.50 20.73 25.42
CA LEU A 133 -10.75 20.26 24.07
C LEU A 133 -12.26 20.07 23.83
N SER A 134 -12.74 20.59 22.71
CA SER A 134 -14.09 20.33 22.21
C SER A 134 -14.09 19.15 21.25
N ALA A 135 -15.27 18.58 20.97
CA ALA A 135 -15.42 17.59 19.93
C ALA A 135 -15.03 18.13 18.54
N VAL A 136 -15.10 19.45 18.31
CA VAL A 136 -14.62 20.08 17.07
C VAL A 136 -13.10 19.99 16.96
N GLU A 137 -12.38 20.18 18.06
CA GLU A 137 -10.92 20.16 18.09
C GLU A 137 -10.37 18.73 18.15
N ALA A 138 -11.09 17.81 18.81
CA ALA A 138 -10.62 16.45 19.06
C ALA A 138 -11.11 15.41 18.06
N CYS A 139 -12.29 15.63 17.44
CA CYS A 139 -12.97 14.63 16.63
C CYS A 139 -13.39 15.15 15.25
N CYS A 140 -14.33 16.09 15.18
CA CYS A 140 -15.43 16.11 14.21
C CYS A 140 -15.09 15.56 12.80
N ALA A 141 -15.17 14.23 12.71
CA ALA A 141 -14.80 13.37 11.58
C ALA A 141 -13.56 13.87 10.84
N CYS A 142 -12.50 14.09 11.62
CA CYS A 142 -11.17 14.56 11.25
C CYS A 142 -10.99 15.97 10.70
N GLY A 143 -12.02 16.81 10.75
CA GLY A 143 -11.87 18.26 10.66
C GLY A 143 -11.25 18.88 11.92
N GLY A 144 -11.10 18.07 12.98
CA GLY A 144 -10.23 18.23 14.15
C GLY A 144 -9.69 16.86 14.60
N GLY A 145 -8.67 16.85 15.46
CA GLY A 145 -7.87 15.68 15.82
C GLY A 145 -6.36 15.90 15.62
N LEU A 146 -5.57 14.83 15.74
CA LEU A 146 -4.17 14.82 15.35
C LEU A 146 -4.06 14.76 13.82
N GLN A 147 -3.47 15.79 13.23
CA GLN A 147 -3.08 15.79 11.82
C GLN A 147 -1.64 15.30 11.73
N THR A 148 -1.42 14.24 10.97
CA THR A 148 -0.09 13.72 10.67
C THR A 148 0.09 13.68 9.18
N SER A 149 1.34 13.83 8.74
CA SER A 149 1.69 13.59 7.35
C SER A 149 1.31 12.15 6.97
N THR A 150 0.82 11.93 5.75
CA THR A 150 0.44 10.59 5.30
C THR A 150 1.67 9.83 4.84
N PRO A 151 1.98 8.66 5.44
CA PRO A 151 3.05 7.79 4.95
C PRO A 151 2.82 7.38 3.50
N PHE A 152 3.90 7.28 2.73
CA PHE A 152 3.86 6.86 1.33
C PHE A 152 5.07 5.99 1.00
N THR A 153 4.96 5.18 -0.06
CA THR A 153 6.05 4.32 -0.56
C THR A 153 6.07 4.31 -2.09
N TYR A 154 7.15 3.77 -2.66
CA TYR A 154 7.33 3.55 -4.08
C TYR A 154 7.33 2.05 -4.38
N SER A 155 6.72 1.64 -5.49
CA SER A 155 6.74 0.22 -5.92
C SER A 155 8.16 -0.25 -6.27
N ALA A 156 9.03 0.68 -6.64
CA ALA A 156 10.46 0.46 -6.88
C ALA A 156 11.15 -0.22 -5.69
N ASN A 157 10.68 0.02 -4.46
CA ASN A 157 11.20 -0.68 -3.28
C ASN A 157 11.04 -2.20 -3.38
N LEU A 158 9.96 -2.66 -4.03
CA LEU A 158 9.59 -4.06 -4.18
C LEU A 158 9.92 -4.64 -5.56
N GLN A 159 10.47 -3.84 -6.48
CA GLN A 159 10.74 -4.26 -7.86
C GLN A 159 12.20 -3.97 -8.26
N SER A 160 12.66 -4.68 -9.27
CA SER A 160 13.92 -4.37 -9.95
C SER A 160 13.56 -3.93 -11.37
N PHE A 161 14.31 -2.98 -11.91
CA PHE A 161 14.12 -2.49 -13.27
C PHE A 161 15.23 -2.99 -14.17
N VAL A 162 14.90 -3.16 -15.44
CA VAL A 162 15.87 -3.61 -16.44
C VAL A 162 16.62 -2.42 -17.02
N LEU A 163 17.94 -2.51 -17.08
CA LEU A 163 18.78 -1.51 -17.75
C LEU A 163 18.35 -1.28 -19.20
N GLY A 164 18.29 -0.02 -19.64
CA GLY A 164 17.85 0.35 -20.98
C GLY A 164 16.34 0.21 -21.25
N ALA A 165 15.56 -0.33 -20.31
CA ALA A 165 14.09 -0.35 -20.43
C ALA A 165 13.48 0.91 -19.79
N PRO A 166 12.41 1.49 -20.36
CA PRO A 166 11.70 2.58 -19.71
C PRO A 166 11.12 2.11 -18.38
N MET A 167 11.25 2.94 -17.35
CA MET A 167 10.59 2.76 -16.06
C MET A 167 9.78 3.98 -15.67
N LYS A 168 8.74 3.73 -14.89
CA LYS A 168 7.87 4.73 -14.29
C LYS A 168 7.44 4.20 -12.93
N ASP A 169 7.56 5.02 -11.91
CA ASP A 169 7.02 4.75 -10.58
C ASP A 169 6.61 6.06 -9.91
N GLN A 170 5.70 5.97 -8.95
CA GLN A 170 5.08 7.12 -8.31
C GLN A 170 4.77 6.81 -6.85
N PRO A 171 4.56 7.82 -5.99
CA PRO A 171 4.26 7.59 -4.58
C PRO A 171 2.87 6.97 -4.40
N HIS A 172 2.77 5.97 -3.52
CA HIS A 172 1.53 5.29 -3.16
C HIS A 172 1.35 5.31 -1.63
N PRO A 173 0.25 5.89 -1.09
CA PRO A 173 -0.71 6.75 -1.79
C PRO A 173 -0.10 8.12 -2.14
N ARG A 174 -0.61 8.78 -3.19
CA ARG A 174 -0.23 10.14 -3.58
C ARG A 174 -1.14 11.17 -2.90
N THR A 175 -0.68 11.70 -1.77
CA THR A 175 -1.47 12.60 -0.90
C THR A 175 -0.87 14.00 -0.70
N ALA A 176 0.33 14.25 -1.24
CA ALA A 176 1.00 15.55 -1.12
C ALA A 176 0.73 16.46 -2.33
N SER A 177 0.82 17.77 -2.11
CA SER A 177 0.68 18.79 -3.15
C SER A 177 1.96 18.96 -3.97
N SER A 178 3.11 18.64 -3.37
CA SER A 178 4.41 18.62 -4.03
C SER A 178 5.37 17.63 -3.38
N TYR A 179 6.40 17.28 -4.14
CA TYR A 179 7.44 16.35 -3.77
C TYR A 179 8.81 16.92 -4.12
N ARG A 180 9.84 16.58 -3.35
CA ARG A 180 11.23 16.97 -3.59
C ARG A 180 12.21 15.90 -3.15
N VAL A 181 13.37 15.84 -3.79
CA VAL A 181 14.47 14.97 -3.34
C VAL A 181 15.15 15.65 -2.16
N ALA A 182 15.19 15.00 -1.00
CA ALA A 182 15.86 15.52 0.18
C ALA A 182 17.39 15.45 0.02
N GLY A 183 18.12 16.30 0.74
CA GLY A 183 19.59 16.27 0.77
C GLY A 183 20.30 16.88 -0.45
N VAL A 184 19.57 17.35 -1.47
CA VAL A 184 20.19 17.92 -2.69
C VAL A 184 21.09 19.12 -2.37
N LEU A 185 20.65 20.02 -1.47
CA LEU A 185 21.45 21.18 -1.06
C LEU A 185 22.65 20.80 -0.17
N GLU A 186 22.62 19.63 0.45
CA GLU A 186 23.68 19.11 1.33
C GLU A 186 24.66 18.22 0.57
N GLY A 187 24.43 17.97 -0.73
CA GLY A 187 25.20 17.02 -1.53
C GLY A 187 24.95 15.55 -1.17
N SER A 188 23.95 15.26 -0.32
CA SER A 188 23.52 13.91 0.08
C SER A 188 22.33 13.40 -0.74
N GLY A 189 21.76 14.25 -1.60
CA GLY A 189 20.68 13.88 -2.50
C GLY A 189 21.14 12.88 -3.57
N CYS A 190 20.24 12.00 -3.98
CA CYS A 190 20.52 11.09 -5.08
C CYS A 190 20.48 11.84 -6.42
N ASP A 191 21.36 11.46 -7.35
CA ASP A 191 21.38 12.01 -8.70
C ASP A 191 20.67 11.07 -9.68
N LEU A 192 19.34 11.24 -9.79
CA LEU A 192 18.54 10.49 -10.75
C LEU A 192 18.89 10.87 -12.21
N HIS A 193 19.38 12.09 -12.44
CA HIS A 193 19.62 12.58 -13.79
C HIS A 193 20.85 11.92 -14.43
N SER A 194 21.93 11.69 -13.68
CA SER A 194 23.13 11.00 -14.21
C SER A 194 22.86 9.57 -14.66
N ILE A 195 21.82 8.92 -14.13
CA ILE A 195 21.40 7.58 -14.56
C ILE A 195 20.26 7.59 -15.58
N GLY A 196 19.91 8.73 -16.16
CA GLY A 196 18.87 8.82 -17.20
C GLY A 196 17.43 8.83 -16.69
N LEU A 197 17.24 9.06 -15.39
CA LEU A 197 15.94 9.20 -14.76
C LEU A 197 15.60 10.67 -14.48
N ARG A 198 14.30 10.95 -14.40
CA ARG A 198 13.73 12.27 -14.12
C ARG A 198 12.79 12.15 -12.93
N PHE A 199 12.68 13.25 -12.19
CA PHE A 199 11.78 13.37 -11.06
C PHE A 199 10.81 14.52 -11.30
N ASN A 200 9.51 14.24 -11.23
CA ASN A 200 8.46 15.25 -11.33
C ASN A 200 8.07 15.73 -9.93
N ALA A 201 8.40 16.98 -9.60
CA ALA A 201 8.13 17.57 -8.29
C ALA A 201 6.63 17.76 -7.98
N GLU A 202 5.75 17.83 -8.98
CA GLU A 202 4.31 17.96 -8.76
C GLU A 202 3.66 16.62 -8.41
N THR A 203 4.12 15.54 -9.06
CA THR A 203 3.51 14.21 -8.92
C THR A 203 4.28 13.27 -8.00
N GLY A 204 5.56 13.54 -7.77
CA GLY A 204 6.50 12.59 -7.17
C GLY A 204 6.90 11.47 -8.13
N GLU A 205 6.52 11.53 -9.40
CA GLU A 205 6.85 10.48 -10.36
C GLU A 205 8.36 10.43 -10.63
N ILE A 206 8.91 9.22 -10.60
CA ILE A 206 10.25 8.88 -11.09
C ILE A 206 10.08 8.14 -12.41
N SER A 207 10.56 8.71 -13.51
CA SER A 207 10.43 8.10 -14.83
C SER A 207 11.63 8.37 -15.73
N GLY A 208 11.84 7.51 -16.71
CA GLY A 208 12.95 7.62 -17.66
C GLY A 208 13.42 6.28 -18.16
N THR A 209 14.57 6.28 -18.83
CA THR A 209 15.23 5.06 -19.31
C THR A 209 16.62 5.03 -18.70
N PRO A 210 16.91 4.09 -17.78
CA PRO A 210 18.20 4.03 -17.13
C PRO A 210 19.35 3.84 -18.14
N THR A 211 20.34 4.72 -18.08
CA THR A 211 21.50 4.72 -18.99
C THR A 211 22.75 4.05 -18.41
N ALA A 212 22.66 3.49 -17.20
CA ALA A 212 23.78 2.77 -16.59
C ALA A 212 24.18 1.54 -17.42
N GLU A 213 25.48 1.31 -17.55
CA GLU A 213 26.01 0.13 -18.26
C GLU A 213 26.00 -1.12 -17.37
N GLU A 214 26.24 -0.94 -16.07
CA GLU A 214 26.31 -2.02 -15.08
C GLU A 214 25.14 -1.99 -14.08
N PRO A 215 24.77 -3.15 -13.48
CA PRO A 215 23.76 -3.21 -12.44
C PRO A 215 24.16 -2.36 -11.24
N MET A 216 23.21 -1.57 -10.74
CA MET A 216 23.44 -0.67 -9.60
C MET A 216 22.18 -0.48 -8.77
N GLU A 217 22.36 0.04 -7.56
CA GLU A 217 21.27 0.40 -6.66
C GLU A 217 21.39 1.88 -6.30
N VAL A 218 20.31 2.64 -6.45
CA VAL A 218 20.22 4.05 -6.05
C VAL A 218 19.21 4.14 -4.90
N ASP A 219 19.62 4.78 -3.81
CA ASP A 219 18.77 5.09 -2.66
C ASP A 219 18.53 6.60 -2.62
N CYS A 220 17.27 7.01 -2.65
CA CYS A 220 16.85 8.40 -2.57
C CYS A 220 15.91 8.60 -1.39
N VAL A 221 16.02 9.73 -0.70
CA VAL A 221 14.99 10.17 0.24
C VAL A 221 14.10 11.18 -0.47
N ILE A 222 12.82 10.85 -0.62
CA ILE A 222 11.81 11.75 -1.18
C ILE A 222 11.00 12.36 -0.06
N GLN A 223 10.83 13.68 -0.11
CA GLN A 223 10.03 14.45 0.82
C GLN A 223 8.71 14.85 0.16
N ALA A 224 7.60 14.46 0.77
CA ALA A 224 6.24 14.78 0.35
C ALA A 224 5.68 15.91 1.22
N VAL A 225 5.37 17.05 0.61
CA VAL A 225 4.85 18.25 1.28
C VAL A 225 3.34 18.27 1.12
N GLN A 226 2.60 17.97 2.19
CA GLN A 226 1.14 17.97 2.17
C GLN A 226 0.56 19.34 2.50
N ASP A 227 1.06 19.95 3.59
CA ASP A 227 0.69 21.29 4.04
C ASP A 227 1.88 21.90 4.79
N GLU A 228 2.64 22.74 4.10
CA GLU A 228 3.84 23.37 4.65
C GLU A 228 3.52 24.29 5.84
N SER A 229 2.36 24.96 5.81
CA SER A 229 1.94 25.87 6.88
C SER A 229 1.68 25.16 8.22
N LYS A 230 1.37 23.86 8.15
CA LYS A 230 1.14 22.99 9.32
C LYS A 230 2.30 22.06 9.62
N GLY A 231 3.39 22.12 8.84
CA GLY A 231 4.51 21.19 8.96
C GLY A 231 4.13 19.74 8.63
N LEU A 232 3.09 19.52 7.81
CA LEU A 232 2.71 18.17 7.37
C LEU A 232 3.61 17.75 6.20
N ILE A 233 4.78 17.23 6.56
CA ILE A 233 5.82 16.81 5.62
C ILE A 233 6.26 15.39 5.98
N GLU A 234 6.22 14.49 5.00
CA GLU A 234 6.66 13.09 5.18
C GLU A 234 7.92 12.82 4.36
N ASN A 235 8.86 12.05 4.91
CA ASN A 235 10.01 11.53 4.18
C ASN A 235 9.85 10.03 3.94
N SER A 236 10.18 9.57 2.73
CA SER A 236 10.19 8.14 2.39
C SER A 236 11.40 7.79 1.53
N SER A 237 12.03 6.66 1.82
CA SER A 237 13.15 6.15 1.02
C SER A 237 12.63 5.37 -0.19
N VAL A 238 13.22 5.64 -1.35
CA VAL A 238 13.02 4.88 -2.59
C VAL A 238 14.33 4.25 -3.04
N LYS A 239 14.30 2.93 -3.23
CA LYS A 239 15.43 2.11 -3.67
C LYS A 239 15.19 1.62 -5.08
N ILE A 240 15.90 2.22 -6.04
CA ILE A 240 15.86 1.84 -7.44
C ILE A 240 16.96 0.80 -7.69
N SER A 241 16.57 -0.44 -7.94
CA SER A 241 17.49 -1.53 -8.26
C SER A 241 17.50 -1.76 -9.76
N LEU A 242 18.59 -1.39 -10.42
CA LEU A 242 18.81 -1.58 -11.85
C LEU A 242 19.58 -2.87 -12.11
N GLN A 243 19.08 -3.70 -13.01
CA GLN A 243 19.59 -5.04 -13.27
C GLN A 243 19.59 -5.34 -14.77
N HIS A 244 20.41 -6.27 -15.24
CA HIS A 244 20.35 -6.70 -16.64
C HIS A 244 19.05 -7.44 -16.98
N PHE A 245 18.42 -8.09 -15.99
CA PHE A 245 17.11 -8.70 -16.12
C PHE A 245 16.39 -8.65 -14.76
N SER A 246 15.07 -8.73 -14.76
CA SER A 246 14.28 -8.65 -13.53
C SER A 246 12.95 -9.36 -13.67
N TYR A 247 12.40 -9.92 -12.60
CA TYR A 247 11.00 -10.36 -12.58
C TYR A 247 10.08 -9.20 -12.21
N ALA A 248 8.76 -9.42 -12.31
CA ALA A 248 7.75 -8.42 -11.97
C ALA A 248 7.85 -7.90 -10.52
N GLY A 249 8.48 -8.65 -9.61
CA GLY A 249 8.77 -8.22 -8.25
C GLY A 249 9.99 -8.94 -7.67
N LYS A 250 10.56 -8.36 -6.60
CA LYS A 250 11.60 -8.99 -5.77
C LYS A 250 11.04 -10.18 -4.99
N ILE A 251 9.75 -10.13 -4.68
CA ILE A 251 8.98 -11.19 -4.04
C ILE A 251 7.99 -11.74 -5.07
N LEU A 252 8.04 -13.04 -5.33
CA LEU A 252 7.12 -13.73 -6.23
C LEU A 252 6.23 -14.68 -5.43
N SER A 253 4.93 -14.62 -5.70
CA SER A 253 3.92 -15.54 -5.15
C SER A 253 3.48 -16.49 -6.24
N PHE A 254 3.37 -17.80 -5.97
CA PHE A 254 3.01 -18.80 -6.98
C PHE A 254 1.60 -19.36 -6.72
N PRO A 255 0.51 -18.62 -7.02
CA PRO A 255 -0.86 -19.07 -6.77
C PRO A 255 -1.41 -20.01 -7.86
N THR A 256 -0.82 -20.00 -9.06
CA THR A 256 -1.27 -20.79 -10.22
C THR A 256 -0.06 -21.33 -10.99
N GLU A 257 -0.29 -22.29 -11.90
CA GLU A 257 0.77 -22.93 -12.73
C GLU A 257 1.34 -22.01 -13.82
N SER A 258 1.02 -20.72 -13.80
CA SER A 258 1.50 -19.77 -14.80
C SER A 258 2.99 -19.47 -14.58
N PRO A 259 3.85 -19.59 -15.60
CA PRO A 259 5.27 -19.25 -15.47
C PRO A 259 5.46 -17.75 -15.24
N TYR A 260 6.39 -17.39 -14.36
CA TYR A 260 6.91 -16.02 -14.29
C TYR A 260 8.04 -15.86 -15.29
N LEU A 261 7.81 -15.04 -16.31
CA LEU A 261 8.83 -14.69 -17.29
C LEU A 261 9.70 -13.54 -16.78
N PRO A 262 11.03 -13.61 -16.93
CA PRO A 262 11.89 -12.48 -16.65
C PRO A 262 11.64 -11.39 -17.71
N ARG A 263 11.74 -10.14 -17.27
CA ARG A 263 11.88 -8.97 -18.13
C ARG A 263 13.35 -8.83 -18.48
N THR A 264 13.62 -8.64 -19.75
CA THR A 264 14.95 -8.38 -20.30
C THR A 264 14.89 -7.13 -21.17
N SER A 265 16.03 -6.49 -21.39
CA SER A 265 16.15 -5.46 -22.41
C SER A 265 16.09 -6.11 -23.80
N ASN A 266 16.11 -5.32 -24.88
CA ASN A 266 16.13 -5.81 -26.27
C ASN A 266 17.37 -6.66 -26.64
N GLY A 267 18.20 -7.07 -25.67
CA GLY A 267 19.35 -7.94 -25.87
C GLY A 267 19.00 -9.43 -25.77
N THR A 268 19.70 -10.26 -26.55
CA THR A 268 19.70 -11.71 -26.41
C THR A 268 20.70 -12.12 -25.33
N TYR A 269 20.21 -12.74 -24.26
CA TYR A 269 21.07 -13.28 -23.19
C TYR A 269 21.42 -14.73 -23.51
N SER A 270 22.71 -15.04 -23.59
CA SER A 270 23.23 -16.42 -23.72
C SER A 270 24.15 -16.76 -22.56
N ASN A 271 24.31 -18.04 -22.25
CA ASN A 271 25.24 -18.55 -21.22
C ASN A 271 24.94 -18.07 -19.78
N TRP A 272 23.67 -17.83 -19.44
CA TRP A 272 23.27 -17.47 -18.08
C TRP A 272 22.88 -18.71 -17.27
N ARG A 273 23.02 -18.62 -15.94
CA ARG A 273 22.60 -19.65 -14.99
C ARG A 273 21.87 -19.00 -13.83
N VAL A 274 20.65 -19.43 -13.56
CA VAL A 274 19.94 -19.07 -12.31
C VAL A 274 20.03 -20.23 -11.34
N ALA A 275 20.34 -19.91 -10.08
CA ALA A 275 20.36 -20.87 -9.00
C ALA A 275 19.59 -20.34 -7.79
N CYS A 276 18.85 -21.23 -7.13
CA CYS A 276 18.19 -20.93 -5.87
C CYS A 276 19.10 -21.24 -4.68
N THR A 277 19.18 -20.32 -3.72
CA THR A 277 19.93 -20.51 -2.48
C THR A 277 19.02 -20.21 -1.27
N PRO A 278 18.62 -21.21 -0.47
CA PRO A 278 18.93 -22.63 -0.61
C PRO A 278 18.25 -23.24 -1.85
N HIS A 279 18.72 -24.42 -2.27
CA HIS A 279 18.10 -25.17 -3.34
C HIS A 279 16.62 -25.43 -3.03
N THR A 280 15.72 -24.98 -3.92
CA THR A 280 14.27 -25.13 -3.76
C THR A 280 13.73 -26.14 -4.76
N PRO A 281 13.54 -27.42 -4.40
CA PRO A 281 13.13 -28.47 -5.34
C PRO A 281 11.71 -28.29 -5.90
N TRP A 282 10.89 -27.45 -5.26
CA TRP A 282 9.54 -27.10 -5.73
C TRP A 282 9.54 -26.03 -6.83
N LEU A 283 10.67 -25.37 -7.09
CA LEU A 283 10.80 -24.32 -8.10
C LEU A 283 11.69 -24.81 -9.23
N THR A 284 11.15 -24.82 -10.44
CA THR A 284 11.86 -25.16 -11.67
C THR A 284 12.16 -23.88 -12.43
N ILE A 285 13.35 -23.83 -13.04
CA ILE A 285 13.79 -22.70 -13.85
C ILE A 285 14.10 -23.23 -15.24
N ASP A 286 13.39 -22.72 -16.24
CA ASP A 286 13.70 -23.00 -17.63
C ASP A 286 15.02 -22.27 -18.00
N GLN A 287 16.06 -23.04 -18.32
CA GLN A 287 17.39 -22.50 -18.63
C GLN A 287 17.45 -21.73 -19.96
N HIS A 288 16.45 -21.86 -20.82
CA HIS A 288 16.39 -21.16 -22.10
C HIS A 288 15.65 -19.83 -21.96
N THR A 289 14.52 -19.84 -21.26
CA THR A 289 13.63 -18.66 -21.15
C THR A 289 13.81 -17.88 -19.85
N GLY A 290 14.37 -18.49 -18.81
CA GLY A 290 14.38 -17.94 -17.46
C GLY A 290 13.02 -18.02 -16.78
N ALA A 291 12.04 -18.70 -17.39
CA ALA A 291 10.74 -18.88 -16.79
C ALA A 291 10.86 -19.60 -15.44
N LEU A 292 10.27 -19.01 -14.40
CA LEU A 292 10.11 -19.66 -13.10
C LEU A 292 8.75 -20.35 -13.06
N THR A 293 8.74 -21.65 -12.81
CA THR A 293 7.53 -22.45 -12.60
C THR A 293 7.60 -23.16 -11.26
N SER A 294 6.51 -23.17 -10.51
CA SER A 294 6.42 -24.02 -9.33
C SER A 294 5.86 -25.38 -9.74
N SER A 295 6.53 -26.48 -9.39
CA SER A 295 5.87 -27.78 -9.40
C SER A 295 4.81 -27.76 -8.31
N SER A 296 3.60 -28.25 -8.61
CA SER A 296 2.53 -28.32 -7.62
C SER A 296 3.07 -29.02 -6.38
N ILE A 297 3.13 -28.30 -5.25
CA ILE A 297 3.43 -28.88 -3.95
C ILE A 297 2.37 -29.98 -3.78
N GLY A 298 2.80 -31.24 -3.91
CA GLY A 298 1.96 -32.36 -4.35
C GLY A 298 0.53 -32.27 -3.84
N ALA A 299 -0.43 -32.38 -4.77
CA ALA A 299 -1.87 -32.38 -4.49
C ALA A 299 -2.34 -33.66 -3.74
N SER A 300 -1.61 -34.09 -2.72
CA SER A 300 -2.03 -35.16 -1.80
C SER A 300 -3.05 -34.63 -0.80
N ARG A 301 -4.30 -34.49 -1.27
CA ARG A 301 -5.50 -34.05 -0.54
C ARG A 301 -5.41 -32.64 0.09
N PRO A 302 -6.48 -31.83 0.01
CA PRO A 302 -6.52 -30.55 0.69
C PRO A 302 -6.57 -30.80 2.21
N ARG A 303 -5.41 -30.75 2.87
CA ARG A 303 -5.38 -30.31 4.27
C ARG A 303 -5.55 -28.79 4.25
N PRO A 304 -6.33 -28.21 5.19
CA PRO A 304 -6.53 -26.76 5.28
C PRO A 304 -5.24 -25.96 5.54
N ASP A 305 -4.09 -26.62 5.75
CA ASP A 305 -2.78 -26.02 6.01
C ASP A 305 -1.87 -25.98 4.76
N LYS A 306 -2.38 -25.58 3.58
CA LYS A 306 -1.51 -25.40 2.41
C LYS A 306 -0.69 -24.11 2.55
N HIS A 307 0.61 -24.27 2.78
CA HIS A 307 1.58 -23.19 2.83
C HIS A 307 1.71 -22.50 1.45
N LEU A 308 1.55 -21.17 1.41
CA LEU A 308 2.00 -20.38 0.27
C LEU A 308 3.54 -20.39 0.22
N GLY A 309 4.10 -20.84 -0.89
CA GLY A 309 5.53 -20.69 -1.18
C GLY A 309 5.85 -19.26 -1.57
N VAL A 310 6.78 -18.62 -0.84
CA VAL A 310 7.27 -17.27 -1.15
C VAL A 310 8.75 -17.36 -1.51
N ALA A 311 9.12 -16.83 -2.67
CA ALA A 311 10.52 -16.72 -3.09
C ALA A 311 10.94 -15.25 -3.13
N SER A 312 12.12 -14.93 -2.59
CA SER A 312 12.74 -13.62 -2.71
C SER A 312 13.97 -13.70 -3.62
N LEU A 313 14.08 -12.80 -4.58
CA LEU A 313 15.20 -12.76 -5.52
C LEU A 313 16.22 -11.71 -5.06
N LEU A 314 17.44 -12.16 -4.73
CA LEU A 314 18.60 -11.30 -4.59
C LEU A 314 19.46 -11.47 -5.84
N LEU A 315 19.86 -10.38 -6.48
CA LEU A 315 20.81 -10.44 -7.59
C LEU A 315 22.16 -9.94 -7.06
N PRO A 316 23.28 -10.64 -7.33
CA PRO A 316 24.57 -10.23 -6.81
C PRO A 316 25.05 -8.92 -7.44
N ARG A 317 25.87 -8.19 -6.68
CA ARG A 317 26.32 -6.83 -6.98
C ARG A 317 27.63 -6.75 -7.80
N TYR A 318 28.18 -7.85 -8.31
CA TYR A 318 29.54 -7.85 -8.91
C TYR A 318 29.61 -8.52 -10.30
N PRO A 319 30.34 -7.93 -11.27
CA PRO A 319 30.49 -8.46 -12.62
C PRO A 319 31.76 -9.30 -12.72
N MET A 320 31.66 -10.61 -12.51
CA MET A 320 32.56 -11.61 -13.11
C MET A 320 31.95 -12.98 -12.86
N LEU A 321 31.38 -13.59 -13.90
CA LEU A 321 30.40 -14.69 -13.88
C LEU A 321 29.02 -14.29 -13.33
N LEU A 322 28.03 -14.28 -14.22
CA LEU A 322 26.64 -14.00 -13.92
C LEU A 322 26.03 -15.17 -13.11
N PHE A 323 26.19 -15.14 -11.78
CA PHE A 323 25.38 -15.96 -10.88
C PHE A 323 24.13 -15.15 -10.53
N ALA A 324 22.92 -15.67 -10.70
CA ALA A 324 21.75 -15.09 -10.05
C ALA A 324 21.46 -15.89 -8.78
N VAL A 325 21.37 -15.23 -7.62
CA VAL A 325 21.27 -15.88 -6.30
C VAL A 325 19.93 -15.56 -5.65
N SER A 326 18.86 -16.25 -6.04
CA SER A 326 17.58 -16.06 -5.34
C SER A 326 17.65 -16.58 -3.90
N ARG A 327 17.23 -15.78 -2.92
CA ARG A 327 17.10 -16.18 -1.51
C ARG A 327 15.66 -16.59 -1.23
N CYS A 328 15.37 -17.88 -1.30
CA CYS A 328 14.06 -18.40 -0.92
C CYS A 328 14.01 -18.57 0.60
N THR A 329 13.32 -17.67 1.31
CA THR A 329 13.10 -17.80 2.76
C THR A 329 11.86 -18.64 3.03
N THR A 330 12.02 -19.77 3.71
CA THR A 330 10.91 -20.52 4.30
C THR A 330 10.47 -19.85 5.61
N GLY A 331 9.36 -19.12 5.56
CA GLY A 331 8.73 -18.56 6.76
C GLY A 331 8.01 -19.66 7.55
N ARG A 332 8.55 -20.04 8.71
CA ARG A 332 7.83 -20.82 9.72
C ARG A 332 7.12 -19.83 10.65
N GLN A 333 5.84 -19.55 10.41
CA GLN A 333 5.00 -18.90 11.42
C GLN A 333 4.68 -19.94 12.49
N THR A 334 5.06 -19.66 13.72
CA THR A 334 4.70 -20.41 14.93
C THR A 334 3.31 -20.02 15.40
#